data_AF-A0A261KLJ2-F1
#
_entry.id   AF-A0A261KLJ2-F1
#
_cell.length_a   1.000
_cell.length_b   1.000
_cell.length_c   1.000
_cell.angle_alpha   90.00
_cell.angle_beta   90.00
_cell.angle_gamma   90.00
#
_symmetry.space_group_name_H-M   'P 1'
#
loop_
_entity.id
_entity.type
_entity.pdbx_description
1 polymer ?
#
loop_
_entity_poly.entity_id
_entity_poly.type
_entity_poly.pdbx_seq_one_letter_code
_entity_poly.pdbx_strand_id
1 'polypeptide(L)'
;MSNDSQRNSAVNAAATSKVYNAKFQDLSASATRKFYRGGVRPGEASRTYAQAQEMFNKVPPSQRAGTNAENAARNMRDYLSDKDASHVKPHSKGGSNEPRNMKWENAKDNRARGNKDMT
;
A
#
# COMPACT_ATOMS: atom_id res chain seq x y z
N MET A 1 34.29 -47.27 10.35
CA MET A 1 34.31 -46.29 9.25
C MET A 1 33.04 -46.51 8.43
N SER A 2 32.12 -45.60 8.17
CA SER A 2 31.91 -44.22 8.61
C SER A 2 30.39 -43.98 8.52
N ASN A 3 29.79 -43.53 9.62
CA ASN A 3 28.36 -43.19 9.76
C ASN A 3 28.11 -41.76 9.26
N ASP A 4 28.44 -41.47 7.99
CA ASP A 4 28.42 -40.09 7.49
C ASP A 4 27.39 -39.84 6.37
N SER A 5 26.75 -40.88 5.83
CA SER A 5 25.83 -40.70 4.69
C SER A 5 24.41 -40.28 5.07
N GLN A 6 24.07 -40.21 6.36
CA GLN A 6 22.72 -39.87 6.86
C GLN A 6 22.61 -38.48 7.51
N ARG A 7 23.69 -37.70 7.58
CA ARG A 7 23.67 -36.38 8.25
C ARG A 7 23.38 -35.20 7.33
N ASN A 8 23.40 -35.40 6.01
CA ASN A 8 23.08 -34.32 5.07
C ASN A 8 21.60 -34.30 4.64
N SER A 9 20.77 -35.22 5.16
CA SER A 9 19.33 -35.32 4.88
C SER A 9 18.42 -34.53 5.82
N ALA A 10 18.98 -33.76 6.77
CA ALA A 10 18.26 -32.83 7.64
C ALA A 10 19.14 -31.57 7.71
N VAL A 11 18.79 -30.37 7.24
CA VAL A 11 17.59 -29.59 7.53
C VAL A 11 17.43 -28.53 6.43
N ASN A 12 17.03 -28.90 5.22
CA ASN A 12 16.39 -27.94 4.30
C ASN A 12 14.90 -28.25 4.27
N ALA A 13 14.29 -28.34 5.46
CA ALA A 13 12.86 -28.18 5.59
C ALA A 13 12.56 -26.73 5.21
N ALA A 14 12.25 -26.51 3.94
CA ALA A 14 11.67 -25.27 3.46
C ALA A 14 10.50 -24.94 4.38
N ALA A 15 10.72 -24.04 5.34
CA ALA A 15 9.65 -23.47 6.12
C ALA A 15 8.81 -22.66 5.13
N THR A 16 7.74 -23.27 4.61
CA THR A 16 6.75 -22.60 3.78
C THR A 16 6.02 -21.61 4.67
N SER A 17 6.65 -20.46 4.95
CA SER A 17 6.05 -19.40 5.72
C SER A 17 4.86 -18.89 4.92
N LYS A 18 3.66 -19.13 5.44
CA LYS A 18 2.42 -18.69 4.80
C LYS A 18 2.42 -17.17 4.77
N VAL A 19 2.56 -16.59 3.58
CA VAL A 19 2.48 -15.14 3.37
C VAL A 19 1.02 -14.76 3.21
N TYR A 20 0.55 -13.87 4.07
CA TYR A 20 -0.77 -13.26 3.99
C TYR A 20 -0.63 -11.89 3.33
N ASN A 21 -1.46 -11.62 2.33
CA ASN A 21 -1.59 -10.29 1.77
C ASN A 21 -2.89 -9.67 2.28
N ALA A 22 -2.84 -8.40 2.69
CA ALA A 22 -4.04 -7.65 3.01
C ALA A 22 -4.96 -7.66 1.78
N LYS A 23 -6.26 -7.75 2.03
CA LYS A 23 -7.30 -7.62 1.00
C LYS A 23 -8.14 -6.40 1.32
N PHE A 24 -8.45 -5.60 0.31
CA PHE A 24 -9.17 -4.34 0.48
C PHE A 24 -10.50 -4.50 1.22
N GLN A 25 -11.27 -5.54 0.89
CA GLN A 25 -12.57 -5.87 1.48
C GLN A 25 -12.52 -6.30 2.95
N ASP A 26 -11.35 -6.76 3.43
CA ASP A 26 -11.17 -7.26 4.80
C ASP A 26 -10.64 -6.16 5.73
N LEU A 27 -10.43 -4.94 5.22
CA LEU A 27 -9.94 -3.80 5.99
C LEU A 27 -11.06 -3.11 6.75
N SER A 28 -10.75 -2.61 7.95
CA SER A 28 -11.67 -1.75 8.71
C SER A 28 -12.00 -0.46 7.96
N ALA A 29 -13.16 0.13 8.24
CA ALA A 29 -13.56 1.43 7.67
C ALA A 29 -12.52 2.54 7.90
N SER A 30 -11.88 2.54 9.07
CA SER A 30 -10.79 3.48 9.39
C SER A 30 -9.56 3.26 8.50
N ALA A 31 -9.19 2.00 8.24
CA ALA A 31 -8.08 1.65 7.36
C ALA A 31 -8.38 1.97 5.90
N THR A 32 -9.65 1.87 5.47
CA THR A 32 -10.02 2.14 4.07
C THR A 32 -10.15 3.63 3.74
N ARG A 33 -10.38 4.49 4.75
CA ARG A 33 -10.64 5.94 4.56
C ARG A 33 -9.62 6.64 3.66
N LYS A 34 -8.33 6.31 3.78
CA LYS A 34 -7.26 6.96 3.01
C LYS A 34 -7.33 6.63 1.51
N PHE A 35 -7.81 5.44 1.14
CA PHE A 35 -8.00 5.08 -0.26
C PHE A 35 -9.17 5.86 -0.90
N TYR A 36 -10.24 6.08 -0.13
CA TYR A 36 -11.41 6.83 -0.59
C TYR A 36 -11.21 8.35 -0.66
N ARG A 37 -10.52 8.92 0.33
CA ARG A 37 -10.45 10.37 0.57
C ARG A 37 -9.06 10.98 0.42
N GLY A 38 -8.01 10.17 0.38
CA GLY A 38 -6.64 10.67 0.28
C GLY A 38 -6.48 11.55 -0.97
N GLY A 39 -6.04 12.80 -0.77
CA GLY A 39 -5.86 13.78 -1.83
C GLY A 39 -7.14 14.37 -2.41
N VAL A 40 -8.33 13.92 -1.99
CA VAL A 40 -9.62 14.47 -2.43
C VAL A 40 -9.96 15.71 -1.59
N ARG A 41 -10.33 16.82 -2.22
CA ARG A 41 -10.60 18.08 -1.50
C ARG A 41 -11.92 18.00 -0.71
N PRO A 42 -12.08 18.82 0.34
CA PRO A 42 -13.38 19.01 0.98
C PRO A 42 -14.43 19.46 -0.06
N GLY A 43 -15.63 18.90 0.00
CA GLY A 43 -16.72 19.19 -0.95
C GLY A 43 -16.71 18.35 -2.23
N GLU A 44 -15.58 17.71 -2.59
CA GLU A 44 -15.54 16.79 -3.73
C GLU A 44 -16.03 15.39 -3.37
N ALA A 45 -16.62 14.70 -4.35
CA ALA A 45 -17.06 13.33 -4.21
C ALA A 45 -15.87 12.41 -3.86
N SER A 46 -16.11 11.47 -2.94
CA SER A 46 -15.16 10.42 -2.63
C SER A 46 -14.97 9.49 -3.83
N ARG A 47 -13.83 8.79 -3.89
CA ARG A 47 -13.61 7.74 -4.89
C ARG A 47 -14.70 6.66 -4.80
N THR A 48 -15.03 6.04 -5.94
CA THR A 48 -15.84 4.81 -5.94
C THR A 48 -15.07 3.65 -5.29
N TYR A 49 -15.77 2.55 -4.99
CA TYR A 49 -15.12 1.34 -4.49
C TYR A 49 -14.01 0.85 -5.43
N ALA A 50 -14.28 0.80 -6.74
CA ALA A 50 -13.30 0.37 -7.74
C ALA A 50 -12.06 1.28 -7.75
N GLN A 51 -12.26 2.60 -7.72
CA GLN A 51 -11.16 3.57 -7.67
C GLN A 51 -10.37 3.48 -6.34
N ALA A 52 -11.04 3.22 -5.21
CA ALA A 52 -10.36 3.02 -3.94
C ALA A 52 -9.55 1.70 -3.93
N GLN A 53 -10.06 0.65 -4.57
CA GLN A 53 -9.31 -0.60 -4.77
C GLN A 53 -8.09 -0.40 -5.68
N GLU A 54 -8.16 0.45 -6.70
CA GLU A 54 -6.99 0.85 -7.50
C GLU A 54 -5.95 1.59 -6.66
N MET A 55 -6.38 2.49 -5.76
CA MET A 55 -5.49 3.15 -4.82
C MET A 55 -4.83 2.17 -3.85
N PHE A 56 -5.56 1.14 -3.41
CA PHE A 56 -5.03 0.04 -2.61
C PHE A 56 -3.98 -0.77 -3.38
N ASN A 57 -4.23 -1.07 -4.66
CA ASN A 57 -3.29 -1.80 -5.51
C ASN A 57 -1.97 -1.05 -5.77
N LYS A 58 -1.95 0.27 -5.58
CA LYS A 58 -0.73 1.09 -5.61
C LYS A 58 0.14 0.97 -4.36
N VAL A 59 -0.34 0.33 -3.28
CA VAL A 59 0.52 -0.05 -2.16
C VAL A 59 1.38 -1.24 -2.58
N PRO A 60 2.72 -1.16 -2.49
CA PRO A 60 3.58 -2.26 -2.91
C PRO A 60 3.20 -3.58 -2.23
N PRO A 61 3.16 -4.72 -2.94
CA PRO A 61 2.79 -6.01 -2.35
C PRO A 61 3.56 -6.35 -1.07
N SER A 62 4.87 -6.08 -1.03
CA SER A 62 5.71 -6.28 0.15
C SER A 62 5.28 -5.45 1.37
N GLN A 63 4.68 -4.28 1.14
CA GLN A 63 4.19 -3.38 2.18
C GLN A 63 2.79 -3.75 2.68
N ARG A 64 2.12 -4.70 2.03
CA ARG A 64 0.81 -5.23 2.45
C ARG A 64 0.84 -6.74 2.67
N ALA A 65 2.03 -7.30 2.85
CA ALA A 65 2.27 -8.70 3.18
C ALA A 65 2.61 -8.86 4.66
N GLY A 66 2.29 -10.00 5.27
CA GLY A 66 2.60 -10.33 6.66
C GLY A 66 2.45 -11.82 6.96
N THR A 67 2.82 -12.23 8.18
CA THR A 67 2.71 -13.64 8.63
C THR A 67 1.28 -14.07 8.98
N ASN A 68 0.38 -13.11 9.13
CA ASN A 68 -1.07 -13.29 9.26
C ASN A 68 -1.81 -12.04 8.73
N ALA A 69 -3.14 -12.07 8.70
CA ALA A 69 -3.96 -10.98 8.17
C ALA A 69 -3.79 -9.66 8.95
N GLU A 70 -3.66 -9.73 10.28
CA GLU A 70 -3.47 -8.56 11.13
C GLU A 70 -2.12 -7.89 10.86
N ASN A 71 -1.04 -8.68 10.77
CA ASN A 71 0.29 -8.20 10.44
C ASN A 71 0.33 -7.58 9.05
N ALA A 72 -0.33 -8.19 8.06
CA ALA A 72 -0.42 -7.64 6.71
C ALA A 72 -1.14 -6.28 6.68
N ALA A 73 -2.25 -6.15 7.44
CA ALA A 73 -2.98 -4.89 7.58
C ALA A 73 -2.16 -3.84 8.34
N ARG A 74 -1.42 -4.23 9.40
CA ARG A 74 -0.51 -3.35 10.15
C ARG A 74 0.60 -2.82 9.25
N ASN A 75 1.32 -3.69 8.55
CA ASN A 75 2.40 -3.29 7.64
C ASN A 75 1.92 -2.28 6.58
N MET A 76 0.72 -2.49 6.04
CA MET A 76 0.11 -1.54 5.09
C MET A 76 -0.19 -0.18 5.76
N ARG A 77 -0.73 -0.18 6.98
CA ARG A 77 -0.98 1.06 7.74
C ARG A 77 0.32 1.79 8.05
N ASP A 78 1.37 1.06 8.43
CA ASP A 78 2.69 1.62 8.74
C ASP A 78 3.31 2.24 7.48
N TYR A 79 3.26 1.55 6.34
CA TYR A 79 3.68 2.10 5.05
C TYR A 79 2.93 3.38 4.70
N LEU A 80 1.62 3.44 4.96
CA LEU A 80 0.81 4.62 4.64
C LEU A 80 0.93 5.74 5.68
N SER A 81 1.53 5.50 6.85
CA SER A 81 1.52 6.44 7.98
C SER A 81 2.17 7.78 7.63
N ASP A 82 3.22 7.75 6.81
CA ASP A 82 3.99 8.90 6.37
C ASP A 82 3.71 9.30 4.92
N LYS A 83 2.68 8.72 4.27
CA LYS A 83 2.38 8.96 2.85
C LYS A 83 1.19 9.87 2.65
N ASP A 84 1.23 10.68 1.60
CA ASP A 84 0.04 11.35 1.05
C ASP A 84 -0.34 10.71 -0.29
N ALA A 85 -1.65 10.62 -0.55
CA ALA A 85 -2.14 10.35 -1.90
C ALA A 85 -1.99 11.64 -2.70
N SER A 86 -1.00 11.65 -3.57
CA SER A 86 -0.45 12.86 -4.18
C SER A 86 -0.77 12.90 -5.65
N HIS A 87 -1.21 14.07 -6.13
CA HIS A 87 -1.49 14.28 -7.53
C HIS A 87 -0.21 14.36 -8.36
N VAL A 88 -0.13 13.59 -9.45
CA VAL A 88 0.94 13.66 -10.45
C VAL A 88 0.89 15.02 -11.16
N LYS A 89 -0.26 15.31 -11.77
CA LYS A 89 -0.62 16.66 -12.21
C LYS A 89 -1.51 17.29 -11.14
N PRO A 90 -1.15 18.43 -10.53
CA PRO A 90 -1.90 19.00 -9.43
C PRO A 90 -3.24 19.57 -9.90
N HIS A 91 -4.23 19.59 -9.00
CA HIS A 91 -5.57 20.06 -9.31
C HIS A 91 -5.60 21.51 -9.83
N SER A 92 -4.73 22.39 -9.34
CA SER A 92 -4.63 23.78 -9.82
C SER A 92 -4.20 23.91 -11.28
N LYS A 93 -3.69 22.83 -11.87
CA LYS A 93 -3.31 22.75 -13.29
C LYS A 93 -4.27 21.86 -14.10
N GLY A 94 -5.41 21.46 -13.52
CA GLY A 94 -6.41 20.59 -14.17
C GLY A 94 -6.15 19.09 -13.98
N GLY A 95 -5.40 18.68 -12.96
CA GLY A 95 -5.32 17.28 -12.56
C GLY A 95 -6.59 16.78 -11.88
N SER A 96 -6.95 15.52 -12.11
CA SER A 96 -8.15 14.90 -11.52
C SER A 96 -7.84 14.05 -10.29
N ASN A 97 -8.88 13.63 -9.56
CA ASN A 97 -8.77 12.70 -8.43
C ASN A 97 -8.72 11.22 -8.81
N GLU A 98 -8.78 10.93 -10.12
CA GLU A 98 -8.73 9.59 -10.68
C GLU A 98 -7.45 8.87 -10.25
N PRO A 99 -7.48 7.58 -9.89
CA PRO A 99 -6.30 6.85 -9.43
C PRO A 99 -5.11 6.92 -10.41
N ARG A 100 -5.36 7.01 -11.72
CA ARG A 100 -4.29 7.20 -12.73
C ARG A 100 -3.45 8.47 -12.53
N ASN A 101 -4.01 9.52 -11.92
CA ASN A 101 -3.33 10.77 -11.61
C ASN A 101 -2.81 10.81 -10.15
N MET A 102 -2.86 9.69 -9.43
CA MET A 102 -2.50 9.62 -8.01
C MET A 102 -1.39 8.61 -7.76
N LYS A 103 -0.48 8.95 -6.83
CA LYS A 103 0.48 8.01 -6.25
C LYS A 103 0.57 8.16 -4.73
N TRP A 104 1.09 7.14 -4.05
CA TRP A 104 1.53 7.28 -2.66
C TRP A 104 2.93 7.89 -2.65
N GLU A 105 3.06 9.09 -2.10
CA GLU A 105 4.32 9.83 -1.99
C GLU A 105 4.62 10.09 -0.52
N ASN A 106 5.89 10.24 -0.13
CA ASN A 106 6.21 10.74 1.21
C ASN A 106 5.52 12.10 1.45
N ALA A 107 4.87 12.24 2.59
CA ALA A 107 4.05 13.41 2.89
C ALA A 107 4.87 14.70 2.95
N LYS A 108 6.14 14.64 3.41
CA LYS A 108 7.02 15.82 3.42
C LYS A 108 7.34 16.26 1.99
N ASP A 109 7.68 15.32 1.12
CA ASP A 109 8.00 15.60 -0.28
C ASP A 109 6.79 16.15 -1.05
N ASN A 110 5.61 15.54 -0.87
CA ASN A 110 4.37 16.03 -1.48
C ASN A 110 4.06 17.48 -1.07
N ARG A 111 4.16 17.78 0.24
CA ARG A 111 3.91 19.13 0.78
C ARG A 111 4.95 20.14 0.31
N ALA A 112 6.22 19.74 0.24
CA ALA A 112 7.31 20.59 -0.26
C ALA A 112 7.17 20.86 -1.77
N ARG A 113 6.73 19.87 -2.56
CA ARG A 113 6.46 20.01 -3.99
C ARG A 113 5.30 20.97 -4.27
N GLY A 114 4.29 20.99 -3.39
CA GLY A 114 3.17 21.93 -3.47
C GLY A 114 2.35 21.73 -4.76
N ASN A 115 2.20 22.79 -5.55
CA ASN A 115 1.43 22.78 -6.80
C ASN A 115 2.29 22.54 -8.05
N LYS A 116 3.53 22.05 -7.89
CA LYS A 116 4.38 21.66 -9.02
C LYS A 116 3.99 20.28 -9.53
N ASP A 117 4.17 20.08 -10.83
CA ASP A 117 4.00 18.76 -11.42
C ASP A 117 5.03 17.80 -10.84
N MET A 118 4.61 16.54 -10.71
CA MET A 118 5.46 15.46 -10.27
C MET A 118 6.34 15.01 -11.44
N THR A 119 7.65 15.16 -11.26
CA THR A 119 8.68 14.74 -12.22
C THR A 119 9.13 13.33 -11.95
#